data_AF-A0A8H4PUD7-F1
#
_entry.id   AF-A0A8H4PUD7-F1
#
_cell.length_a   1.000
_cell.length_b   1.000
_cell.length_c   1.000
_cell.angle_alpha   90.00
_cell.angle_beta   90.00
_cell.angle_gamma   90.00
#
_symmetry.space_group_name_H-M   'P 1'
#
loop_
_entity.id
_entity.type
_entity.pdbx_description
1 polymer ?
#
loop_
_entity_poly.entity_id
_entity_poly.type
_entity_poly.pdbx_seq_one_letter_code
_entity_poly.pdbx_strand_id
1 'polypeptide(L)'
;MLDLREAVLAGFPNPIPVVADRSEVQWDLAKAWDQELVPAGAARPHTIPRFEEIADVYWLQDNIMPFELDSPIMRKRKTAEQLKAAREETESLIVRFLERTATPSDGQ
;
A
#
# COMPACT_ATOMS: atom_id res chain seq x y z
N MET A 1 7.04 1.58 -0.77
CA MET A 1 5.73 1.18 -0.21
C MET A 1 5.03 0.09 -1.02
N LEU A 2 5.05 0.13 -2.36
CA LEU A 2 4.43 -0.91 -3.19
C LEU A 2 5.03 -2.31 -2.96
N ASP A 3 6.35 -2.41 -2.84
CA ASP A 3 7.02 -3.70 -2.60
C ASP A 3 6.58 -4.35 -1.28
N LEU A 4 6.39 -3.56 -0.22
CA LEU A 4 5.92 -4.09 1.08
C LEU A 4 4.48 -4.59 0.96
N ARG A 5 3.63 -3.84 0.25
CA ARG A 5 2.26 -4.25 -0.02
C ARG A 5 2.23 -5.57 -0.78
N GLU A 6 3.04 -5.71 -1.83
CA GLU A 6 3.16 -6.95 -2.60
C GLU A 6 3.61 -8.12 -1.72
N ALA A 7 4.64 -7.92 -0.88
CA ALA A 7 5.09 -8.96 0.04
C ALA A 7 4.02 -9.36 1.07
N VAL A 8 3.21 -8.43 1.55
CA VAL A 8 2.09 -8.74 2.46
C VAL A 8 1.01 -9.55 1.74
N LEU A 9 0.68 -9.17 0.51
CA LEU A 9 -0.40 -9.79 -0.28
C LEU A 9 -0.02 -11.14 -0.89
N ALA A 10 1.24 -11.32 -1.31
CA ALA A 10 1.74 -12.55 -1.92
C ALA A 10 2.43 -13.49 -0.91
N GLY A 11 2.79 -12.97 0.27
CA GLY A 11 3.62 -13.64 1.25
C GLY A 11 5.09 -13.19 1.16
N PHE A 12 5.73 -13.07 2.32
CA PHE A 12 7.11 -12.57 2.39
C PHE A 12 8.08 -13.57 1.76
N PRO A 13 8.98 -13.12 0.86
CA PRO A 13 9.95 -13.99 0.21
C PRO A 13 10.98 -14.58 1.19
N ASN A 14 11.61 -15.68 0.77
CA ASN A 14 12.73 -16.29 1.48
C ASN A 14 13.84 -16.67 0.49
N PRO A 15 15.04 -16.05 0.54
CA PRO A 15 15.46 -14.99 1.47
C PRO A 15 14.73 -13.65 1.23
N ILE A 16 14.72 -12.77 2.24
CA ILE A 16 14.24 -11.39 2.05
C ILE A 16 15.19 -10.72 1.04
N PRO A 17 14.68 -10.05 -0.01
CA PRO A 17 15.54 -9.36 -0.96
C PRO A 17 16.38 -8.33 -0.20
N VAL A 18 17.69 -8.38 -0.40
CA VAL A 18 18.60 -7.31 0.03
C VAL A 18 18.27 -6.11 -0.87
N VAL A 19 17.28 -5.32 -0.46
CA VAL A 19 16.91 -4.12 -1.19
C VAL A 19 18.12 -3.19 -1.10
N ALA A 20 18.85 -3.06 -2.21
CA ALA A 20 20.11 -2.32 -2.31
C ALA A 20 19.95 -0.81 -2.03
N ASP A 21 18.72 -0.35 -1.82
CA ASP A 21 18.42 1.03 -1.48
C ASP A 21 17.70 1.11 -0.13
N ARG A 22 18.24 1.99 0.72
CA ARG A 22 17.92 2.16 2.14
C ARG A 22 16.55 2.82 2.34
N SER A 23 15.47 2.17 1.93
CA SER A 23 14.12 2.70 2.14
C SER A 23 13.58 2.28 3.51
N GLU A 24 12.83 3.18 4.14
CA GLU A 24 12.31 3.24 5.53
C GLU A 24 11.66 1.97 6.11
N VAL A 25 11.54 0.90 5.34
CA VAL A 25 10.85 -0.33 5.70
C VAL A 25 11.82 -1.30 6.38
N GLN A 26 11.51 -1.63 7.65
CA GLN A 26 12.19 -2.70 8.38
C GLN A 26 11.64 -4.06 7.94
N TRP A 27 12.17 -4.61 6.86
CA TRP A 27 11.67 -5.84 6.22
C TRP A 27 11.67 -7.07 7.14
N ASP A 28 12.73 -7.24 7.94
CA ASP A 28 12.81 -8.33 8.92
C ASP A 28 11.68 -8.22 9.96
N LEU A 29 11.41 -7.00 10.44
CA LEU A 29 10.33 -6.75 11.38
C LEU A 29 8.97 -7.02 10.73
N ALA A 30 8.72 -6.53 9.52
CA ALA A 30 7.47 -6.76 8.81
C ALA A 30 7.20 -8.27 8.60
N LYS A 31 8.23 -9.04 8.22
CA LYS A 31 8.13 -10.50 8.08
C LYS A 31 7.86 -11.17 9.43
N ALA A 32 8.53 -10.76 10.50
CA ALA A 32 8.29 -11.29 11.83
C ALA A 32 6.84 -11.05 12.28
N TRP A 33 6.30 -9.85 12.06
CA TRP A 33 4.89 -9.55 12.34
C TRP A 33 3.93 -10.45 11.55
N ASP A 34 4.16 -10.69 10.26
CA ASP A 34 3.35 -11.64 9.48
C ASP A 34 3.39 -13.06 10.06
N GLN A 35 4.56 -13.51 10.49
CA GLN A 35 4.74 -14.85 11.08
C GLN A 35 4.01 -15.00 12.42
N GLU A 36 4.00 -13.96 13.25
CA GLU A 36 3.31 -13.95 14.56
C GLU A 36 1.77 -13.94 14.44
N LEU A 37 1.20 -13.62 13.28
CA LEU A 37 -0.25 -13.75 13.05
C LEU A 37 -0.71 -15.21 13.08
N VAL A 38 0.14 -16.14 12.65
CA VAL A 38 -0.18 -17.58 12.59
C VAL A 38 -0.48 -18.16 13.98
N PRO A 39 0.40 -18.05 15.00
CA PRO A 39 0.12 -18.58 16.33
C PRO A 39 -1.05 -17.86 17.02
N ALA A 40 -1.35 -16.61 16.66
CA ALA A 40 -2.52 -15.88 17.15
C ALA A 40 -3.85 -16.36 16.53
N GLY A 41 -3.82 -17.28 15.56
CA GLY A 41 -4.99 -17.75 14.84
C GLY A 41 -5.56 -16.72 13.85
N ALA A 42 -4.79 -15.68 13.52
CA ALA A 42 -5.21 -14.65 12.58
C ALA A 42 -4.95 -15.08 11.14
N ALA A 43 -5.88 -14.74 10.24
CA ALA A 43 -5.68 -14.94 8.81
C ALA A 43 -4.67 -13.92 8.28
N ARG A 44 -3.70 -14.39 7.49
CA ARG A 44 -2.74 -13.53 6.81
C ARG A 44 -3.31 -13.08 5.46
N PRO A 45 -3.04 -11.87 4.97
CA PRO A 45 -3.58 -11.36 3.71
C PRO A 45 -3.48 -12.34 2.53
N HIS A 46 -2.30 -12.95 2.31
CA HIS A 46 -2.08 -13.94 1.24
C HIS A 46 -2.85 -15.25 1.40
N THR A 47 -3.44 -15.52 2.58
CA THR A 47 -4.24 -16.72 2.84
C THR A 47 -5.73 -16.49 2.61
N ILE A 48 -6.17 -15.25 2.40
CA ILE A 48 -7.57 -14.90 2.18
C ILE A 48 -7.82 -14.82 0.67
N PRO A 49 -8.77 -15.60 0.11
CA PRO A 49 -9.08 -15.54 -1.32
C PRO A 49 -9.48 -14.13 -1.75
N ARG A 50 -8.90 -13.66 -2.88
CA ARG A 50 -9.20 -12.36 -3.49
C ARG A 50 -8.91 -11.15 -2.59
N PHE A 51 -8.06 -11.31 -1.58
CA PHE A 51 -7.73 -10.21 -0.67
C PHE A 51 -7.01 -9.04 -1.37
N GLU A 52 -6.28 -9.31 -2.46
CA GLU A 52 -5.71 -8.26 -3.30
C GLU A 52 -6.77 -7.28 -3.82
N GLU A 53 -7.93 -7.77 -4.26
CA GLU A 53 -9.03 -6.92 -4.74
C GLU A 53 -9.60 -6.06 -3.62
N ILE A 54 -9.76 -6.63 -2.42
CA ILE A 54 -10.21 -5.89 -1.23
C ILE A 54 -9.19 -4.81 -0.89
N ALA A 55 -7.90 -5.17 -0.86
CA ALA A 55 -6.81 -4.24 -0.58
C ALA A 55 -6.70 -3.14 -1.65
N ASP A 56 -7.06 -3.42 -2.90
CA ASP A 56 -7.12 -2.44 -3.98
C ASP A 56 -8.24 -1.41 -3.74
N VAL A 57 -9.43 -1.86 -3.33
CA VAL A 57 -10.55 -0.98 -2.99
C VAL A 57 -10.20 -0.06 -1.81
N TYR A 58 -9.62 -0.61 -0.74
CA TYR A 58 -9.19 0.20 0.41
C TYR A 58 -8.12 1.21 0.03
N TRP A 59 -7.14 0.80 -0.78
CA TRP A 59 -6.10 1.68 -1.25
C TRP A 59 -6.67 2.83 -2.09
N LEU A 60 -7.60 2.54 -3.01
CA LEU A 60 -8.26 3.56 -3.82
C LEU A 60 -9.08 4.53 -2.95
N GLN A 61 -9.83 4.01 -1.99
CA GLN A 61 -10.63 4.82 -1.06
C GLN A 61 -9.76 5.82 -0.28
N ASP A 62 -8.58 5.41 0.18
CA ASP A 62 -7.64 6.27 0.90
C ASP A 62 -7.05 7.38 -0.01
N ASN A 63 -6.84 7.08 -1.28
CA ASN A 63 -6.28 8.02 -2.25
C ASN A 63 -7.32 8.98 -2.86
N ILE A 64 -8.60 8.62 -2.94
CA ILE A 64 -9.65 9.54 -3.45
C ILE A 64 -9.91 10.69 -2.47
N MET A 65 -9.81 10.43 -1.16
CA MET A 65 -10.06 11.42 -0.11
C MET A 65 -8.89 11.46 0.88
N PRO A 66 -7.69 11.89 0.46
CA PRO A 66 -6.54 11.91 1.33
C PRO A 66 -6.79 12.90 2.47
N PHE A 67 -6.57 12.43 3.70
CA PHE A 67 -6.88 13.19 4.93
C PHE A 67 -6.27 14.60 4.93
N GLU A 68 -5.09 14.76 4.34
CA GLU A 68 -4.38 16.03 4.25
C GLU A 68 -5.11 17.09 3.40
N LEU A 69 -5.87 16.63 2.39
CA LEU A 69 -6.61 17.50 1.47
C LEU A 69 -8.08 17.62 1.87
N ASP A 70 -8.69 16.55 2.40
CA ASP A 70 -10.11 16.56 2.80
C ASP A 70 -10.32 17.36 4.10
N SER A 71 -9.53 17.05 5.13
CA SER A 71 -9.70 17.64 6.46
C SER A 71 -9.43 19.15 6.46
N PRO A 72 -10.42 19.99 6.84
CA PRO A 72 -10.21 21.45 6.96
C PRO A 72 -9.14 21.82 7.98
N ILE A 73 -8.97 21.00 9.02
CA ILE A 73 -7.96 21.22 10.07
C ILE A 73 -6.57 20.96 9.50
N MET A 74 -6.39 19.87 8.76
CA MET A 74 -5.10 19.53 8.16
C MET A 74 -4.70 20.51 7.07
N ARG A 75 -5.64 20.93 6.23
CA ARG A 75 -5.39 21.95 5.22
C ARG A 75 -4.84 23.25 5.80
N LYS A 76 -5.37 23.70 6.94
CA LYS A 76 -4.88 24.91 7.64
C LYS A 76 -3.48 24.74 8.25
N ARG A 77 -3.04 23.50 8.49
CA ARG A 77 -1.72 23.20 9.07
C ARG A 77 -0.62 23.04 8.03
N LYS A 78 -0.95 23.00 6.74
CA LYS A 78 -0.01 22.80 5.64
C LYS A 78 0.18 24.08 4.84
N THR A 79 1.37 24.25 4.27
CA THR A 79 1.64 25.32 3.31
C THR A 79 0.97 25.03 1.96
N ALA A 80 0.85 26.04 1.11
CA ALA A 80 0.31 25.87 -0.23
C ALA A 80 1.16 24.88 -1.06
N GLU A 81 2.48 24.89 -0.88
CA GLU A 81 3.42 23.98 -1.54
C GLU A 81 3.22 22.54 -1.08
N GLN A 82 3.02 22.33 0.23
CA GLN A 82 2.75 20.99 0.77
C GLN A 82 1.41 20.43 0.28
N LEU A 83 0.38 21.27 0.20
CA LEU A 83 -0.92 20.86 -0.35
C LEU A 83 -0.84 20.56 -1.85
N LYS A 84 -0.06 21.34 -2.60
CA LYS A 84 0.20 21.10 -4.01
C LYS A 84 0.93 19.77 -4.21
N ALA A 85 1.99 19.53 -3.45
CA ALA A 85 2.75 18.27 -3.52
C ALA A 85 1.87 17.06 -3.17
N ALA A 86 1.07 17.14 -2.10
CA ALA A 86 0.12 16.08 -1.74
C ALA A 86 -0.89 15.80 -2.87
N ARG A 87 -1.41 16.86 -3.53
CA ARG A 87 -2.31 16.70 -4.67
C ARG A 87 -1.63 16.02 -5.86
N GLU A 88 -0.41 16.44 -6.22
CA GLU A 88 0.35 15.87 -7.33
C GLU A 88 0.73 14.39 -7.07
N GLU A 89 1.12 14.07 -5.83
CA GLU A 89 1.39 12.70 -5.40
C GLU A 89 0.12 11.83 -5.47
N THR A 90 -0.98 12.30 -4.88
CA THR A 90 -2.27 11.58 -4.94
C THR A 90 -2.72 11.35 -6.39
N GLU A 91 -2.63 12.36 -7.26
CA GLU A 91 -2.99 12.25 -8.67
C GLU A 91 -2.12 11.19 -9.38
N SER A 92 -0.80 11.23 -9.15
CA SER A 92 0.14 10.25 -9.71
C SER A 92 -0.15 8.82 -9.25
N LEU A 93 -0.50 8.66 -7.98
CA LEU A 93 -0.87 7.38 -7.39
C LEU A 93 -2.16 6.83 -8.03
N ILE A 94 -3.21 7.65 -8.14
CA ILE A 94 -4.48 7.24 -8.76
C ILE A 94 -4.27 6.84 -10.22
N VAL A 95 -3.51 7.63 -11.00
CA VAL A 95 -3.21 7.29 -12.41
C VAL A 95 -2.52 5.93 -12.49
N ARG A 96 -1.47 5.70 -11.70
CA ARG A 96 -0.74 4.42 -11.69
C ARG A 96 -1.65 3.24 -11.32
N PHE A 97 -2.58 3.44 -10.38
CA PHE A 97 -3.57 2.43 -10.03
C PHE A 97 -4.50 2.13 -11.22
N LEU A 98 -5.05 3.17 -11.84
CA LEU A 98 -5.95 3.02 -12.99
C LEU A 98 -5.25 2.31 -14.15
N GLU A 99 -4.01 2.67 -14.47
CA GLU A 99 -3.19 2.00 -15.49
C GLU A 99 -2.99 0.50 -15.20
N ARG A 100 -2.67 0.15 -13.95
CA ARG A 100 -2.53 -1.25 -13.52
C ARG A 100 -3.85 -2.02 -13.70
N THR A 101 -4.97 -1.41 -13.32
CA THR A 101 -6.30 -2.07 -13.39
C THR A 101 -6.95 -2.05 -14.78
N ALA A 102 -6.54 -1.14 -15.67
CA ALA A 102 -7.04 -1.05 -17.03
C ALA A 102 -6.46 -2.12 -17.96
N THR A 103 -5.35 -2.76 -17.54
CA THR A 103 -4.79 -3.90 -18.26
C THR A 103 -5.64 -5.12 -17.93
N PRO A 104 -6.30 -5.77 -18.90
CA PRO A 104 -7.10 -6.95 -18.62
C PRO A 104 -6.20 -8.02 -18.01
N SER A 105 -6.57 -8.50 -16.82
CA SER A 105 -6.06 -9.76 -16.31
C SER A 105 -6.58 -10.83 -17.27
N ASP A 106 -5.73 -11.26 -18.20
CA ASP A 106 -5.97 -12.48 -18.95
C ASP A 106 -6.13 -13.58 -17.92
N GLY A 107 -7.37 -14.04 -17.76
CA GLY A 107 -7.74 -15.04 -16.78
C GLY A 107 -6.91 -16.29 -16.98
N GLN A 108 -6.24 -16.71 -15.91
CA GLN A 108 -5.54 -17.98 -15.83
C GLN A 108 -6.06 -18.77 -14.63
#